data_AF-A0A2N6BTA7-F1
#
_entry.id   AF-A0A2N6BTA7-F1
#
_cell.length_a   1.000
_cell.length_b   1.000
_cell.length_c   1.000
_cell.angle_alpha   90.00
_cell.angle_beta   90.00
_cell.angle_gamma   90.00
#
_symmetry.space_group_name_H-M   'P 1'
#
loop_
_entity.id
_entity.type
_entity.pdbx_description
1 polymer ?
#
loop_
_entity_poly.entity_id
_entity_poly.type
_entity_poly.pdbx_seq_one_letter_code
_entity_poly.pdbx_strand_id
1 'polypeptide(L)'
;MKSPAKWRSAKRRHKQTKRRLPGSLLFCITLLLILGGCASLSPVVDGGGRVTIAGLVSLDGRGYEGAIVSLYPLGEFTKPGAPELLTQTVSEESGRFLIEAPAGIYLITARSKAGDLFAFFGRNPLRVGAHQRGLTLPLVPAHEPLFSKNDTDTSLIKGRVLLHGHPVADAKVSLYLSAEAGFRGQPYATSAPTGEDGKFNMIIEPGSYFATVKKRASGREIGPLKPGDLFGIAPGLRMTVERGVTLNADIELLALPSREKQARFLTKFAKIEGVVIDAEGAPLSGMRAALYENRNMLGEPIFLSEPTGSDGTFTISTSLTGKFYLGVRQLIGAPPSSGELVGFAEGPDEGRFDLTPGGTTGGINITARVTP
;
A
#
# COMPACT_ATOMS: atom_id res chain seq x y z
N MET A 1 6.73 66.08 37.60
CA MET A 1 6.58 64.62 37.47
C MET A 1 7.60 63.94 38.40
N LYS A 2 7.25 62.85 39.10
CA LYS A 2 8.10 62.25 40.15
C LYS A 2 9.00 61.12 39.64
N SER A 3 10.19 61.01 40.25
CA SER A 3 11.23 60.00 40.03
C SER A 3 11.03 58.76 40.95
N PRO A 4 11.91 57.71 40.92
CA PRO A 4 11.48 56.32 41.16
C PRO A 4 11.91 55.75 42.51
N ALA A 5 11.48 54.50 42.81
CA ALA A 5 11.94 53.73 43.97
C ALA A 5 12.31 52.28 43.60
N LYS A 6 13.46 51.83 44.11
CA LYS A 6 13.96 50.44 44.06
C LYS A 6 13.61 49.73 45.37
N TRP A 7 13.58 48.39 45.36
CA TRP A 7 13.95 47.44 46.45
C TRP A 7 13.86 46.02 45.80
N ARG A 8 14.79 45.04 45.87
CA ARG A 8 15.68 44.50 46.93
C ARG A 8 14.90 44.11 48.20
N SER A 9 15.06 42.93 48.81
CA SER A 9 16.03 41.83 48.63
C SER A 9 15.28 40.47 48.80
N ALA A 10 15.84 39.26 48.98
CA ALA A 10 17.13 38.84 49.53
C ALA A 10 17.64 37.50 48.94
N LYS A 11 18.23 36.65 49.79
CA LYS A 11 18.69 35.27 49.58
C LYS A 11 18.35 34.49 50.87
N ARG A 12 18.19 33.16 50.79
CA ARG A 12 18.82 32.26 51.78
C ARG A 12 19.08 30.87 51.20
N ARG A 13 20.37 30.57 50.96
CA ARG A 13 20.87 29.20 50.93
C ARG A 13 20.95 28.69 52.36
N HIS A 14 20.66 27.41 52.61
CA HIS A 14 21.32 26.68 53.68
C HIS A 14 22.17 25.55 53.08
N LYS A 15 23.29 25.28 53.73
CA LYS A 15 24.41 24.50 53.20
C LYS A 15 24.77 23.41 54.20
N GLN A 16 25.06 22.21 53.69
CA GLN A 16 25.94 21.17 54.26
C GLN A 16 25.87 20.84 55.77
N THR A 17 25.73 19.54 56.06
CA THR A 17 26.67 18.86 56.98
C THR A 17 27.09 17.50 56.41
N LYS A 18 28.40 17.28 56.29
CA LYS A 18 29.01 15.96 56.07
C LYS A 18 29.14 15.24 57.42
N ARG A 19 29.02 13.91 57.44
CA ARG A 19 29.78 13.03 58.36
C ARG A 19 30.31 11.82 57.58
N ARG A 20 31.47 11.30 58.00
CA ARG A 20 32.24 10.21 57.36
C ARG A 20 32.36 9.04 58.35
N LEU A 21 32.17 7.82 57.85
CA LEU A 21 32.87 6.57 58.22
C LEU A 21 32.72 6.08 59.68
N PRO A 22 33.07 4.81 60.03
CA PRO A 22 33.81 3.79 59.27
C PRO A 22 33.16 2.39 59.27
N GLY A 23 33.89 1.37 58.81
CA GLY A 23 33.86 0.06 59.48
C GLY A 23 33.21 -1.10 58.73
N SER A 24 34.06 -1.90 58.10
CA SER A 24 33.83 -3.25 57.56
C SER A 24 33.05 -4.21 58.48
N LEU A 25 32.19 -5.05 57.90
CA LEU A 25 32.09 -6.46 58.31
C LEU A 25 31.59 -7.37 57.19
N LEU A 26 32.15 -8.58 57.13
CA LEU A 26 31.72 -9.67 56.26
C LEU A 26 30.27 -10.09 56.55
N PHE A 27 29.52 -10.45 55.52
CA PHE A 27 28.74 -11.69 55.55
C PHE A 27 28.55 -12.24 54.13
N CYS A 28 29.10 -13.43 53.88
CA CYS A 28 28.76 -14.20 52.69
C CYS A 28 27.37 -14.81 52.89
N ILE A 29 26.41 -14.50 52.01
CA ILE A 29 25.20 -15.31 51.87
C ILE A 29 25.11 -15.79 50.42
N THR A 30 24.95 -17.11 50.31
CA THR A 30 25.08 -17.90 49.11
C THR A 30 23.82 -17.79 48.24
N LEU A 31 24.04 -17.54 46.95
CA LEU A 31 23.36 -18.17 45.81
C LEU A 31 21.97 -18.82 46.08
N LEU A 32 20.89 -18.12 45.71
CA LEU A 32 19.86 -18.63 44.77
C LEU A 32 18.90 -17.48 44.41
N LEU A 33 19.05 -16.92 43.21
CA LEU A 33 18.03 -16.05 42.62
C LEU A 33 17.62 -16.64 41.29
N ILE A 34 16.37 -17.09 41.24
CA ILE A 34 15.71 -17.60 40.05
C ILE A 34 15.66 -16.46 39.03
N LEU A 35 16.39 -16.61 37.92
CA LEU A 35 16.26 -15.74 36.75
C LEU A 35 14.92 -16.03 36.07
N GLY A 36 13.85 -15.50 36.66
CA GLY A 36 12.55 -15.32 36.03
C GLY A 36 12.67 -14.28 34.92
N GLY A 37 13.35 -14.65 33.85
CA GLY A 37 13.43 -13.85 32.64
C GLY A 37 12.02 -13.73 32.06
N CYS A 38 11.40 -12.57 32.21
CA CYS A 38 10.29 -12.15 31.36
C CYS A 38 10.82 -11.91 29.94
N ALA A 39 11.21 -12.99 29.26
CA ALA A 39 11.19 -13.04 27.83
C ALA A 39 9.74 -12.77 27.42
N SER A 40 9.51 -11.58 26.87
CA SER A 40 8.27 -11.31 26.13
C SER A 40 8.21 -12.33 25.00
N LEU A 41 7.39 -13.37 25.19
CA LEU A 41 7.04 -14.32 24.16
C LEU A 41 6.36 -13.55 23.03
N SER A 42 7.16 -13.09 22.07
CA SER A 42 6.68 -12.83 20.72
C SER A 42 5.93 -14.10 20.30
N PRO A 43 4.67 -13.99 19.83
CA PRO A 43 4.00 -15.15 19.28
C PRO A 43 4.83 -15.63 18.09
N VAL A 44 5.46 -16.80 18.26
CA VAL A 44 5.96 -17.57 17.14
C VAL A 44 4.72 -17.95 16.36
N VAL A 45 4.47 -17.23 15.26
CA VAL A 45 3.49 -17.63 14.27
C VAL A 45 4.10 -18.82 13.54
N ASP A 46 3.94 -19.99 14.15
CA ASP A 46 4.11 -21.25 13.46
C ASP A 46 3.01 -21.33 12.39
N GLY A 47 3.40 -21.70 11.18
CA GLY A 47 2.55 -21.58 10.00
C GLY A 47 3.30 -21.26 8.73
N GLY A 48 3.75 -22.31 8.02
CA GLY A 48 4.12 -22.25 6.61
C GLY A 48 2.94 -21.94 5.67
N GLY A 49 1.83 -21.40 6.18
CA GLY A 49 0.68 -20.96 5.41
C GLY A 49 0.99 -19.69 4.64
N ARG A 50 0.80 -19.75 3.33
CA ARG A 50 0.86 -18.57 2.46
C ARG A 50 -0.43 -17.76 2.67
N VAL A 51 -0.29 -16.44 2.73
CA VAL A 51 -1.40 -15.50 2.85
C VAL A 51 -1.62 -14.85 1.48
N THR A 52 -2.83 -14.96 0.96
CA THR A 52 -3.24 -14.26 -0.26
C THR A 52 -3.39 -12.76 0.02
N ILE A 53 -2.64 -11.95 -0.72
CA ILE A 53 -2.68 -10.50 -0.69
C ILE A 53 -3.47 -10.06 -1.92
N ALA A 54 -4.65 -9.47 -1.70
CA ALA A 54 -5.46 -8.88 -2.75
C ALA A 54 -5.28 -7.36 -2.80
N GLY A 55 -5.28 -6.79 -4.00
CA GLY A 55 -5.23 -5.35 -4.20
C GLY A 55 -5.65 -4.91 -5.60
N LEU A 56 -5.57 -3.60 -5.83
CA LEU A 56 -5.87 -2.96 -7.12
C LEU A 56 -4.65 -2.14 -7.58
N VAL A 57 -4.19 -2.37 -8.80
CA VAL A 57 -3.36 -1.43 -9.56
C VAL A 57 -4.30 -0.50 -10.32
N SER A 58 -3.98 0.79 -10.34
CA SER A 58 -4.83 1.78 -11.00
C SER A 58 -4.04 2.89 -11.68
N LEU A 59 -4.52 3.38 -12.82
CA LEU A 59 -4.03 4.59 -13.48
C LEU A 59 -5.17 5.62 -13.50
N ASP A 60 -4.89 6.84 -13.02
CA ASP A 60 -5.89 7.92 -12.86
C ASP A 60 -7.20 7.51 -12.14
N GLY A 61 -7.12 6.50 -11.28
CA GLY A 61 -8.24 5.97 -10.49
C GLY A 61 -9.11 4.94 -11.23
N ARG A 62 -8.72 4.49 -12.42
CA ARG A 62 -9.31 3.33 -13.13
C ARG A 62 -8.40 2.11 -12.96
N GLY A 63 -8.96 0.91 -13.03
CA GLY A 63 -8.17 -0.33 -13.07
C GLY A 63 -7.15 -0.32 -14.22
N TYR A 64 -6.00 -0.96 -14.03
CA TYR A 64 -4.95 -1.06 -15.04
C TYR A 64 -4.51 -2.51 -15.24
N GLU A 65 -4.74 -3.04 -16.43
CA GLU A 65 -4.36 -4.40 -16.84
C GLU A 65 -2.87 -4.52 -17.14
N GLY A 66 -2.27 -5.68 -16.87
CA GLY A 66 -0.93 -6.01 -17.33
C GLY A 66 0.20 -5.35 -16.55
N ALA A 67 -0.07 -4.75 -15.39
CA ALA A 67 0.98 -4.27 -14.50
C ALA A 67 1.58 -5.46 -13.73
N ILE A 68 2.90 -5.51 -13.70
CA ILE A 68 3.66 -6.48 -12.91
C ILE A 68 3.70 -5.97 -11.48
N VAL A 69 3.04 -6.69 -10.57
CA VAL A 69 3.02 -6.40 -9.13
C VAL A 69 4.08 -7.24 -8.45
N SER A 70 5.07 -6.59 -7.86
CA SER A 70 6.29 -7.22 -7.33
C SER A 70 6.36 -7.10 -5.80
N LEU A 71 6.74 -8.19 -5.15
CA LEU A 71 6.89 -8.26 -3.70
C LEU A 71 8.34 -8.63 -3.32
N TYR A 72 8.98 -7.73 -2.58
CA TYR A 72 10.37 -7.86 -2.15
C TYR A 72 10.44 -7.99 -0.62
N PRO A 73 11.11 -9.02 -0.05
CA PRO A 73 11.35 -9.08 1.39
C PRO A 73 12.13 -7.84 1.83
N LEU A 74 11.71 -7.20 2.92
CA LEU A 74 12.33 -5.94 3.35
C LEU A 74 13.83 -6.09 3.66
N GLY A 75 14.26 -7.27 4.11
CA GLY A 75 15.65 -7.61 4.36
C GLY A 75 16.55 -7.63 3.11
N GLU A 76 16.00 -7.75 1.90
CA GLU A 76 16.79 -7.67 0.66
C GLU A 76 17.37 -6.27 0.44
N PHE A 77 16.79 -5.25 1.05
CA PHE A 77 17.28 -3.88 0.95
C PHE A 77 18.45 -3.56 1.88
N THR A 78 18.82 -4.45 2.81
CA THR A 78 20.04 -4.32 3.63
C THR A 78 21.25 -5.06 3.04
N LYS A 79 21.03 -5.92 2.04
CA LYS A 79 22.10 -6.65 1.33
C LYS A 79 22.76 -5.78 0.24
N PRO A 80 24.04 -6.01 -0.10
CA PRO A 80 24.66 -5.48 -1.32
C PRO A 80 23.96 -5.99 -2.59
N GLY A 81 24.10 -5.27 -3.71
CA GLY A 81 23.49 -5.64 -4.99
C GLY A 81 22.03 -5.21 -5.13
N ALA A 82 21.34 -5.78 -6.13
CA ALA A 82 19.90 -5.56 -6.36
C ALA A 82 19.07 -6.43 -5.38
N PRO A 83 17.91 -5.95 -4.89
CA PRO A 83 17.07 -6.72 -3.98
C PRO A 83 16.44 -7.91 -4.70
N GLU A 84 16.50 -9.10 -4.09
CA GLU A 84 15.86 -10.30 -4.65
C GLU A 84 14.33 -10.20 -4.57
N LEU A 85 13.67 -10.57 -5.67
CA LEU A 85 12.22 -10.67 -5.75
C LEU A 85 11.75 -11.95 -5.06
N LEU A 86 10.80 -11.87 -4.12
CA LEU A 86 10.18 -13.09 -3.58
C LEU A 86 9.22 -13.71 -4.61
N THR A 87 8.34 -12.87 -5.16
CA THR A 87 7.30 -13.28 -6.10
C THR A 87 6.72 -12.05 -6.80
N GLN A 88 6.08 -12.27 -7.95
CA GLN A 88 5.33 -11.28 -8.69
C GLN A 88 4.04 -11.88 -9.24
N THR A 89 3.07 -11.03 -9.53
CA THR A 89 1.83 -11.37 -10.25
C THR A 89 1.55 -10.30 -11.31
N VAL A 90 0.53 -10.50 -12.14
CA VAL A 90 0.09 -9.52 -13.14
C VAL A 90 -1.33 -9.08 -12.81
N SER A 91 -1.64 -7.80 -12.96
CA SER A 91 -3.01 -7.30 -12.78
C SER A 91 -3.92 -7.64 -13.98
N GLU A 92 -5.17 -7.98 -13.70
CA GLU A 92 -6.20 -8.35 -14.70
C GLU A 92 -6.86 -7.09 -15.33
N GLU A 93 -7.82 -7.26 -16.26
CA GLU A 93 -8.59 -6.17 -16.93
C GLU A 93 -9.14 -5.13 -15.92
N SER A 94 -9.53 -5.63 -14.74
CA SER A 94 -10.06 -4.88 -13.59
C SER A 94 -9.01 -4.04 -12.82
N GLY A 95 -7.72 -4.23 -13.11
CA GLY A 95 -6.60 -3.79 -12.28
C GLY A 95 -6.41 -4.61 -10.99
N ARG A 96 -7.27 -5.59 -10.72
CA ARG A 96 -7.13 -6.47 -9.55
C ARG A 96 -5.88 -7.34 -9.70
N PHE A 97 -5.26 -7.67 -8.57
CA PHE A 97 -4.23 -8.68 -8.50
C PHE A 97 -4.39 -9.53 -7.24
N LEU A 98 -3.98 -10.81 -7.34
CA LEU A 98 -3.74 -11.70 -6.22
C LEU A 98 -2.26 -12.11 -6.21
N ILE A 99 -1.62 -12.00 -5.06
CA ILE A 99 -0.24 -12.45 -4.85
C ILE A 99 -0.11 -13.11 -3.49
N GLU A 100 0.56 -14.26 -3.43
CA GLU A 100 0.71 -15.02 -2.19
C GLU A 100 2.11 -14.86 -1.59
N ALA A 101 2.18 -14.68 -0.28
CA ALA A 101 3.45 -14.66 0.45
C ALA A 101 3.30 -15.28 1.84
N PRO A 102 4.37 -15.85 2.43
CA PRO A 102 4.37 -16.19 3.85
C PRO A 102 4.22 -14.91 4.70
N ALA A 103 3.88 -15.08 5.98
CA ALA A 103 3.84 -13.96 6.92
C ALA A 103 5.23 -13.28 7.00
N GLY A 104 5.26 -11.94 7.04
CA GLY A 104 6.51 -11.19 6.91
C GLY A 104 6.34 -9.70 6.63
N ILE A 105 7.47 -9.04 6.36
CA ILE A 105 7.53 -7.60 6.07
C ILE A 105 8.16 -7.38 4.70
N TYR A 106 7.46 -6.67 3.83
CA TYR A 106 7.78 -6.55 2.41
C TYR A 106 7.67 -5.11 1.90
N LEU A 107 8.38 -4.79 0.81
CA LEU A 107 7.96 -3.71 -0.08
C LEU A 107 7.12 -4.30 -1.21
N ILE A 108 5.93 -3.73 -1.43
CA ILE A 108 5.10 -4.04 -2.60
C ILE A 108 5.07 -2.84 -3.56
N THR A 109 5.23 -3.12 -4.85
CA THR A 109 5.23 -2.15 -5.95
C THR A 109 4.48 -2.69 -7.15
N ALA A 110 4.10 -1.83 -8.11
CA ALA A 110 3.74 -2.28 -9.45
C ALA A 110 4.51 -1.50 -10.52
N ARG A 111 4.68 -2.10 -11.70
CA ARG A 111 5.24 -1.44 -12.89
C ARG A 111 4.43 -1.83 -14.13
N SER A 112 4.27 -0.94 -15.10
CA SER A 112 3.75 -1.34 -16.42
C SER A 112 4.70 -2.32 -17.10
N LYS A 113 4.19 -3.11 -18.05
CA LYS A 113 5.02 -4.02 -18.87
C LYS A 113 6.12 -3.30 -19.67
N ALA A 114 5.91 -2.03 -20.02
CA ALA A 114 6.90 -1.19 -20.70
C ALA A 114 7.89 -0.50 -19.74
N GLY A 115 7.67 -0.55 -18.41
CA GLY A 115 8.52 0.08 -17.40
C GLY A 115 8.31 1.58 -17.20
N ASP A 116 7.48 2.21 -18.03
CA ASP A 116 7.17 3.64 -18.11
C ASP A 116 6.17 4.15 -17.05
N LEU A 117 5.53 3.25 -16.31
CA LEU A 117 4.68 3.57 -15.17
C LEU A 117 5.13 2.80 -13.93
N PHE A 118 5.06 3.42 -12.76
CA PHE A 118 5.46 2.84 -11.47
C PHE A 118 4.44 3.17 -10.39
N ALA A 119 4.18 2.23 -9.49
CA ALA A 119 3.34 2.42 -8.32
C ALA A 119 4.07 1.96 -7.06
N PHE A 120 3.99 2.80 -6.02
CA PHE A 120 4.46 2.45 -4.69
C PHE A 120 3.31 2.49 -3.69
N PHE A 121 3.14 1.44 -2.91
CA PHE A 121 2.09 1.40 -1.89
C PHE A 121 2.40 2.39 -0.77
N GLY A 122 1.58 3.45 -0.63
CA GLY A 122 1.82 4.54 0.33
C GLY A 122 1.80 4.13 1.83
N ARG A 123 1.49 2.87 2.15
CA ARG A 123 1.60 2.29 3.50
C ARG A 123 2.74 1.26 3.63
N ASN A 124 3.64 1.17 2.65
CA ASN A 124 4.85 0.36 2.77
C ASN A 124 5.66 0.71 4.03
N PRO A 125 6.37 -0.26 4.64
CA PRO A 125 6.39 -1.67 4.24
C PRO A 125 5.08 -2.41 4.61
N LEU A 126 4.64 -3.30 3.71
CA LEU A 126 3.49 -4.17 3.90
C LEU A 126 3.81 -5.25 4.95
N ARG A 127 2.87 -5.50 5.87
CA ARG A 127 2.98 -6.54 6.91
C ARG A 127 1.98 -7.67 6.65
N VAL A 128 2.47 -8.77 6.09
CA VAL A 128 1.67 -9.96 5.74
C VAL A 128 1.50 -10.82 6.98
N GLY A 129 0.29 -11.35 7.21
CA GLY A 129 -0.09 -12.05 8.45
C GLY A 129 -1.04 -11.27 9.37
N ALA A 130 -1.36 -10.02 9.03
CA ALA A 130 -2.44 -9.24 9.66
C ALA A 130 -3.53 -8.90 8.63
N HIS A 131 -4.76 -8.66 9.08
CA HIS A 131 -5.89 -8.25 8.23
C HIS A 131 -5.56 -7.01 7.39
N GLN A 132 -5.39 -7.19 6.07
CA GLN A 132 -5.14 -6.10 5.14
C GLN A 132 -6.45 -5.59 4.54
N ARG A 133 -6.74 -4.29 4.69
CA ARG A 133 -7.85 -3.60 4.00
C ARG A 133 -7.30 -2.57 3.02
N GLY A 134 -7.76 -2.61 1.77
CA GLY A 134 -7.53 -1.60 0.74
C GLY A 134 -6.06 -1.42 0.31
N LEU A 135 -5.48 -2.45 -0.30
CA LEU A 135 -4.19 -2.30 -0.97
C LEU A 135 -4.43 -1.70 -2.36
N THR A 136 -3.97 -0.47 -2.57
CA THR A 136 -4.05 0.22 -3.87
C THR A 136 -2.67 0.68 -4.29
N LEU A 137 -2.32 0.39 -5.55
CA LEU A 137 -1.09 0.74 -6.23
C LEU A 137 -1.43 1.73 -7.35
N PRO A 138 -1.53 3.04 -7.07
CA PRO A 138 -1.70 4.06 -8.10
C PRO A 138 -0.41 4.18 -8.91
N LEU A 139 -0.49 3.85 -10.20
CA LEU A 139 0.56 4.06 -11.19
C LEU A 139 0.68 5.56 -11.47
N VAL A 140 1.93 6.00 -11.55
CA VAL A 140 2.33 7.32 -12.03
C VAL A 140 3.43 7.15 -13.09
N PRO A 141 3.64 8.12 -14.00
CA PRO A 141 4.81 8.16 -14.88
C PRO A 141 6.12 7.83 -14.17
N ALA A 142 6.95 7.02 -14.82
CA ALA A 142 8.23 6.55 -14.30
C ALA A 142 9.34 6.77 -15.31
N HIS A 143 10.40 7.44 -14.87
CA HIS A 143 11.63 7.58 -15.63
C HIS A 143 12.71 6.69 -15.01
N GLU A 144 13.40 5.90 -15.83
CA GLU A 144 14.49 5.06 -15.32
C GLU A 144 15.63 5.95 -14.81
N PRO A 145 16.17 5.70 -13.61
CA PRO A 145 17.28 6.49 -13.10
C PRO A 145 18.52 6.30 -13.97
N LEU A 146 19.09 7.39 -14.48
CA LEU A 146 20.25 7.36 -15.37
C LEU A 146 21.52 7.65 -14.57
N PHE A 147 22.52 6.77 -14.71
CA PHE A 147 23.82 6.91 -14.07
C PHE A 147 24.85 7.39 -15.10
N SER A 148 25.60 8.43 -14.75
CA SER A 148 26.71 8.93 -15.56
C SER A 148 27.91 9.24 -14.68
N LYS A 149 29.13 8.96 -15.18
CA LYS A 149 30.34 9.50 -14.55
C LYS A 149 30.33 11.02 -14.70
N ASN A 150 30.91 11.72 -13.73
CA ASN A 150 31.13 13.15 -13.77
C ASN A 150 32.62 13.45 -13.54
N ASP A 151 33.07 14.63 -13.98
CA ASP A 151 34.49 15.02 -13.95
C ASP A 151 34.96 15.52 -12.57
N THR A 152 34.28 15.11 -11.50
CA THR A 152 34.56 15.48 -10.11
C THR A 152 34.56 14.24 -9.23
N ASP A 153 35.17 14.30 -8.04
CA ASP A 153 35.06 13.21 -7.06
C ASP A 153 33.75 13.27 -6.22
N THR A 154 32.69 13.90 -6.73
CA THR A 154 31.42 14.07 -6.02
C THR A 154 30.37 13.03 -6.42
N SER A 155 29.64 12.51 -5.43
CA SER A 155 28.43 11.72 -5.63
C SER A 155 27.24 12.68 -5.66
N LEU A 156 26.52 12.72 -6.79
CA LEU A 156 25.48 13.71 -7.05
C LEU A 156 24.16 13.02 -7.38
N ILE A 157 23.09 13.31 -6.64
CA ILE A 157 21.72 12.99 -7.05
C ILE A 157 21.08 14.28 -7.57
N LYS A 158 20.49 14.24 -8.77
CA LYS A 158 19.72 15.34 -9.35
C LYS A 158 18.49 14.81 -10.07
N GLY A 159 17.58 15.71 -10.43
CA GLY A 159 16.39 15.39 -11.22
C GLY A 159 15.34 16.48 -11.09
N ARG A 160 14.12 16.16 -11.49
CA ARG A 160 12.92 17.00 -11.35
C ARG A 160 11.90 16.33 -10.45
N VAL A 161 11.15 17.15 -9.73
CA VAL A 161 9.90 16.74 -9.08
C VAL A 161 8.73 17.13 -9.98
N LEU A 162 7.89 16.16 -10.31
CA LEU A 162 6.84 16.28 -11.32
C LEU A 162 5.45 15.89 -10.75
N LEU A 163 4.38 16.46 -11.29
CA LEU A 163 2.99 16.07 -11.04
C LEU A 163 2.21 16.12 -12.35
N HIS A 164 1.71 14.96 -12.79
CA HIS A 164 1.21 14.73 -14.14
C HIS A 164 2.21 15.20 -15.22
N GLY A 165 3.51 14.94 -15.01
CA GLY A 165 4.60 15.37 -15.88
C GLY A 165 4.95 16.87 -15.84
N HIS A 166 4.22 17.69 -15.08
CA HIS A 166 4.50 19.12 -14.91
C HIS A 166 5.43 19.38 -13.71
N PRO A 167 6.41 20.30 -13.81
CA PRO A 167 7.28 20.66 -12.70
C PRO A 167 6.55 21.14 -11.43
N VAL A 168 7.06 20.76 -10.26
CA VAL A 168 6.50 21.11 -8.95
C VAL A 168 7.50 21.93 -8.15
N ALA A 169 7.18 23.21 -7.91
CA ALA A 169 7.91 24.09 -6.98
C ALA A 169 7.65 23.73 -5.51
N ASP A 170 8.47 24.25 -4.58
CA ASP A 170 8.35 24.08 -3.13
C ASP A 170 8.31 22.62 -2.62
N ALA A 171 8.78 21.68 -3.43
CA ALA A 171 8.96 20.29 -3.02
C ALA A 171 10.36 20.07 -2.43
N LYS A 172 10.48 19.20 -1.43
CA LYS A 172 11.77 18.77 -0.88
C LYS A 172 11.97 17.28 -1.10
N VAL A 173 13.11 16.90 -1.67
CA VAL A 173 13.57 15.51 -1.76
C VAL A 173 14.23 15.12 -0.44
N SER A 174 13.88 13.98 0.10
CA SER A 174 14.42 13.42 1.35
C SER A 174 14.99 12.03 1.11
N LEU A 175 16.25 11.84 1.50
CA LEU A 175 16.98 10.59 1.37
C LEU A 175 16.94 9.79 2.67
N TYR A 176 16.67 8.50 2.58
CA TYR A 176 16.61 7.56 3.71
C TYR A 176 17.55 6.38 3.45
N LEU A 177 18.23 5.91 4.51
CA LEU A 177 19.10 4.73 4.47
C LEU A 177 18.32 3.40 4.61
N SER A 178 17.11 3.44 5.18
CA SER A 178 16.27 2.28 5.43
C SER A 178 14.80 2.58 5.14
N ALA A 179 14.07 1.56 4.67
CA ALA A 179 12.63 1.60 4.46
C ALA A 179 11.81 1.03 5.64
N GLU A 180 12.44 0.54 6.71
CA GLU A 180 11.76 -0.13 7.85
C GLU A 180 10.70 0.75 8.53
N ALA A 181 11.00 2.03 8.73
CA ALA A 181 10.06 2.99 9.29
C ALA A 181 8.97 3.43 8.28
N GLY A 182 8.99 2.93 7.04
CA GLY A 182 8.17 3.41 5.91
C GLY A 182 8.40 4.89 5.63
N PHE A 183 9.67 5.30 5.61
CA PHE A 183 10.11 6.70 5.42
C PHE A 183 9.47 7.69 6.41
N ARG A 184 9.24 7.24 7.65
CA ARG A 184 8.84 8.08 8.79
C ARG A 184 10.09 8.42 9.61
N GLY A 185 10.04 9.54 10.32
CA GLY A 185 11.20 10.05 11.08
C GLY A 185 12.10 10.95 10.24
N GLN A 186 13.29 11.24 10.79
CA GLN A 186 14.28 12.13 10.21
C GLN A 186 14.99 11.46 9.01
N PRO A 187 15.07 12.12 7.85
CA PRO A 187 15.88 11.65 6.72
C PRO A 187 17.38 11.85 7.00
N TYR A 188 18.23 11.11 6.29
CA TYR A 188 19.69 11.29 6.31
C TYR A 188 20.08 12.65 5.71
N ALA A 189 19.45 13.02 4.59
CA ALA A 189 19.64 14.31 3.94
C ALA A 189 18.32 14.81 3.31
N THR A 190 18.20 16.12 3.14
CA THR A 190 17.05 16.76 2.48
C THR A 190 17.55 17.87 1.55
N SER A 191 16.96 17.98 0.35
CA SER A 191 17.29 19.03 -0.62
C SER A 191 16.82 20.43 -0.17
N ALA A 192 17.34 21.46 -0.84
CA ALA A 192 16.63 22.73 -0.92
C ALA A 192 15.22 22.52 -1.55
N PRO A 193 14.25 23.43 -1.31
CA PRO A 193 13.01 23.44 -2.07
C PRO A 193 13.27 23.55 -3.59
N THR A 194 12.48 22.85 -4.39
CA THR A 194 12.48 23.00 -5.85
C THR A 194 11.97 24.37 -6.29
N GLY A 195 12.54 24.90 -7.37
CA GLY A 195 12.03 26.10 -8.05
C GLY A 195 10.86 25.79 -9.01
N GLU A 196 10.43 26.79 -9.78
CA GLU A 196 9.38 26.64 -10.80
C GLU A 196 9.71 25.60 -11.89
N ASP A 197 11.00 25.33 -12.12
CA ASP A 197 11.46 24.28 -13.05
C ASP A 197 11.46 22.86 -12.43
N GLY A 198 11.03 22.74 -11.16
CA GLY A 198 10.94 21.49 -10.42
C GLY A 198 12.28 20.84 -10.10
N LYS A 199 13.42 21.46 -10.44
CA LYS A 199 14.73 20.81 -10.32
C LYS A 199 15.21 20.73 -8.88
N PHE A 200 15.85 19.61 -8.56
CA PHE A 200 16.62 19.42 -7.34
C PHE A 200 18.01 18.89 -7.65
N ASN A 201 18.95 19.13 -6.73
CA ASN A 201 20.26 18.49 -6.72
C ASN A 201 20.74 18.34 -5.27
N MET A 202 21.53 17.30 -5.02
CA MET A 202 22.07 16.95 -3.71
C MET A 202 23.45 16.30 -3.89
N ILE A 203 24.50 16.97 -3.40
CA ILE A 203 25.81 16.33 -3.20
C ILE A 203 25.71 15.51 -1.91
N ILE A 204 26.12 14.25 -1.97
CA ILE A 204 25.98 13.26 -0.91
C ILE A 204 27.26 12.44 -0.74
N GLU A 205 27.33 11.65 0.32
CA GLU A 205 28.35 10.59 0.43
C GLU A 205 28.02 9.43 -0.53
N PRO A 206 29.01 8.67 -1.03
CA PRO A 206 28.74 7.43 -1.76
C PRO A 206 27.97 6.43 -0.88
N GLY A 207 26.92 5.81 -1.43
CA GLY A 207 26.07 4.89 -0.68
C GLY A 207 24.76 4.53 -1.38
N SER A 208 23.91 3.75 -0.69
CA SER A 208 22.58 3.38 -1.17
C SER A 208 21.48 4.16 -0.44
N TYR A 209 20.55 4.75 -1.19
CA TYR A 209 19.52 5.64 -0.66
C TYR A 209 18.15 5.36 -1.26
N PHE A 210 17.10 5.51 -0.45
CA PHE A 210 15.73 5.70 -0.92
C PHE A 210 15.42 7.19 -1.01
N ALA A 211 15.01 7.68 -2.18
CA ALA A 211 14.60 9.08 -2.36
C ALA A 211 13.08 9.20 -2.35
N THR A 212 12.55 10.02 -1.45
CA THR A 212 11.11 10.33 -1.38
C THR A 212 10.87 11.84 -1.42
N VAL A 213 9.67 12.23 -1.85
CA VAL A 213 9.24 13.63 -1.89
C VAL A 213 7.93 13.77 -1.13
N LYS A 214 7.82 14.84 -0.34
CA LYS A 214 6.62 15.20 0.42
C LYS A 214 6.36 16.69 0.25
N LYS A 215 5.35 17.08 -0.51
CA LYS A 215 4.90 18.49 -0.60
C LYS A 215 3.57 18.61 0.11
N ARG A 216 3.48 19.47 1.12
CA ARG A 216 2.28 19.58 1.96
C ARG A 216 1.48 20.80 1.59
N ALA A 217 0.17 20.64 1.42
CA ALA A 217 -0.72 21.75 1.08
C ALA A 217 -0.73 22.85 2.16
N SER A 218 -0.48 22.47 3.42
CA SER A 218 -0.44 23.38 4.57
C SER A 218 0.92 24.07 4.82
N GLY A 219 1.98 23.80 4.04
CA GLY A 219 3.33 24.33 4.24
C GLY A 219 4.07 23.86 5.50
N ARG A 220 3.38 23.32 6.51
CA ARG A 220 3.96 22.77 7.75
C ARG A 220 4.87 21.58 7.44
N GLU A 221 6.09 21.55 7.97
CA GLU A 221 7.02 20.44 7.71
C GLU A 221 6.66 19.14 8.48
N ILE A 222 6.16 19.27 9.71
CA ILE A 222 5.99 18.15 10.66
C ILE A 222 4.53 17.69 10.78
N GLY A 223 4.34 16.36 10.74
CA GLY A 223 3.08 15.65 11.00
C GLY A 223 2.88 14.41 10.11
N PRO A 224 1.74 13.70 10.20
CA PRO A 224 1.34 12.75 9.15
C PRO A 224 1.01 13.50 7.85
N LEU A 225 1.11 12.84 6.69
CA LEU A 225 0.55 13.37 5.44
C LEU A 225 -0.98 13.36 5.50
N LYS A 226 -1.61 14.33 4.84
CA LYS A 226 -3.06 14.52 4.79
C LYS A 226 -3.58 14.41 3.35
N PRO A 227 -4.90 14.18 3.15
CA PRO A 227 -5.63 14.62 1.97
C PRO A 227 -5.08 15.90 1.32
N GLY A 228 -4.73 15.83 0.04
CA GLY A 228 -4.22 16.98 -0.73
C GLY A 228 -2.73 17.30 -0.53
N ASP A 229 -2.04 16.66 0.43
CA ASP A 229 -0.57 16.61 0.37
C ASP A 229 -0.15 15.73 -0.83
N LEU A 230 1.01 16.01 -1.41
CA LEU A 230 1.62 15.21 -2.48
C LEU A 230 2.73 14.31 -1.91
N PHE A 231 2.84 13.09 -2.44
CA PHE A 231 3.90 12.15 -2.12
C PHE A 231 4.46 11.50 -3.39
N GLY A 232 5.77 11.24 -3.41
CA GLY A 232 6.44 10.48 -4.46
C GLY A 232 7.66 9.75 -3.92
N ILE A 233 8.14 8.79 -4.70
CA ILE A 233 9.35 8.00 -4.43
C ILE A 233 10.01 7.65 -5.76
N ALA A 234 11.33 7.66 -5.80
CA ALA A 234 12.06 7.31 -7.02
C ALA A 234 11.77 5.85 -7.44
N PRO A 235 11.53 5.58 -8.74
CA PRO A 235 11.08 4.26 -9.21
C PRO A 235 12.14 3.15 -9.05
N GLY A 236 13.43 3.52 -8.90
CA GLY A 236 14.52 2.58 -8.60
C GLY A 236 14.55 2.04 -7.17
N LEU A 237 13.59 2.42 -6.29
CA LEU A 237 13.54 2.07 -4.87
C LEU A 237 14.83 2.46 -4.10
N ARG A 238 15.80 1.55 -3.99
CA ARG A 238 17.12 1.78 -3.37
C ARG A 238 18.14 2.02 -4.48
N MET A 239 18.53 3.27 -4.63
CA MET A 239 19.48 3.73 -5.65
C MET A 239 20.87 3.83 -5.04
N THR A 240 21.88 3.22 -5.66
CA THR A 240 23.28 3.28 -5.21
C THR A 240 24.05 4.30 -6.01
N VAL A 241 24.72 5.24 -5.34
CA VAL A 241 25.52 6.30 -5.97
C VAL A 241 26.96 6.15 -5.52
N GLU A 242 27.87 6.04 -6.48
CA GLU A 242 29.31 5.90 -6.22
C GLU A 242 30.02 7.27 -6.29
N ARG A 243 31.30 7.29 -5.90
CA ARG A 243 32.16 8.48 -6.04
C ARG A 243 32.30 8.85 -7.52
N GLY A 244 32.16 10.14 -7.84
CA GLY A 244 32.25 10.65 -9.21
C GLY A 244 31.11 10.18 -10.13
N VAL A 245 29.97 9.76 -9.56
CA VAL A 245 28.76 9.39 -10.29
C VAL A 245 27.67 10.41 -10.04
N THR A 246 27.07 10.88 -11.14
CA THR A 246 25.79 11.58 -11.14
C THR A 246 24.66 10.59 -11.41
N LEU A 247 23.72 10.51 -10.48
CA LEU A 247 22.43 9.88 -10.66
C LEU A 247 21.39 10.95 -11.05
N ASN A 248 20.77 10.78 -12.21
CA ASN A 248 19.62 11.56 -12.63
C ASN A 248 18.33 10.74 -12.39
N ALA A 249 17.48 11.19 -11.47
CA ALA A 249 16.26 10.49 -11.06
C ALA A 249 15.10 11.49 -10.92
N ASP A 250 14.24 11.56 -11.93
CA ASP A 250 12.98 12.30 -11.84
C ASP A 250 11.99 11.56 -10.91
N ILE A 251 11.24 12.32 -10.10
CA ILE A 251 10.31 11.78 -9.11
C ILE A 251 8.92 12.37 -9.37
N GLU A 252 8.03 11.52 -9.88
CA GLU A 252 6.63 11.81 -10.10
C GLU A 252 5.84 11.73 -8.78
N LEU A 253 4.93 12.67 -8.56
CA LEU A 253 4.12 12.78 -7.35
C LEU A 253 2.68 12.31 -7.59
N LEU A 254 2.08 11.75 -6.55
CA LEU A 254 0.64 11.54 -6.46
C LEU A 254 0.04 12.40 -5.35
N ALA A 255 -1.13 12.97 -5.60
CA ALA A 255 -1.92 13.64 -4.57
C ALA A 255 -2.58 12.60 -3.65
N LEU A 256 -2.37 12.70 -2.33
CA LEU A 256 -3.02 11.82 -1.38
C LEU A 256 -4.54 12.03 -1.46
N PRO A 257 -5.32 10.98 -1.78
CA PRO A 257 -6.77 11.10 -1.93
C PRO A 257 -7.42 11.59 -0.63
N SER A 258 -8.54 12.31 -0.74
CA SER A 258 -9.28 12.80 0.43
C SER A 258 -9.77 11.66 1.32
N ARG A 259 -10.13 11.92 2.59
CA ARG A 259 -10.74 10.87 3.43
C ARG A 259 -12.00 10.29 2.79
N GLU A 260 -12.77 11.11 2.09
CA GLU A 260 -13.85 10.62 1.26
C GLU A 260 -13.36 9.82 0.06
N LYS A 261 -12.38 10.28 -0.72
CA LYS A 261 -11.90 9.53 -1.90
C LYS A 261 -11.23 8.21 -1.49
N GLN A 262 -10.53 8.18 -0.35
CA GLN A 262 -10.04 6.97 0.32
C GLN A 262 -11.18 6.09 0.81
N ALA A 263 -12.21 6.65 1.46
CA ALA A 263 -13.41 5.91 1.81
C ALA A 263 -14.11 5.38 0.56
N ARG A 264 -14.12 6.09 -0.57
CA ARG A 264 -14.61 5.55 -1.85
C ARG A 264 -13.77 4.33 -2.28
N PHE A 265 -12.44 4.40 -2.20
CA PHE A 265 -11.59 3.20 -2.43
C PHE A 265 -11.66 2.10 -1.33
N LEU A 266 -12.24 2.36 -0.15
CA LEU A 266 -12.27 1.44 1.01
C LEU A 266 -13.68 0.96 1.43
N THR A 267 -14.72 1.65 0.99
CA THR A 267 -16.12 1.56 1.46
C THR A 267 -17.15 1.83 0.37
N LYS A 268 -16.77 2.32 -0.82
CA LYS A 268 -17.67 2.27 -1.98
C LYS A 268 -17.49 0.91 -2.68
N PHE A 269 -18.05 -0.10 -2.04
CA PHE A 269 -18.35 -1.37 -2.69
C PHE A 269 -19.22 -1.09 -3.92
N ALA A 270 -18.84 -1.60 -5.09
CA ALA A 270 -19.76 -1.71 -6.21
C ALA A 270 -20.90 -2.65 -5.79
N LYS A 271 -22.14 -2.25 -6.06
CA LYS A 271 -23.31 -3.05 -5.72
C LYS A 271 -23.93 -3.63 -6.98
N ILE A 272 -24.19 -4.93 -6.98
CA ILE A 272 -24.96 -5.62 -8.02
C ILE A 272 -26.22 -6.18 -7.37
N GLU A 273 -27.37 -5.87 -7.95
CA GLU A 273 -28.68 -6.28 -7.44
C GLU A 273 -29.49 -6.92 -8.56
N GLY A 274 -30.17 -8.02 -8.24
CA GLY A 274 -30.97 -8.74 -9.21
C GLY A 274 -31.83 -9.83 -8.59
N VAL A 275 -32.53 -10.56 -9.45
CA VAL A 275 -33.41 -11.67 -9.08
C VAL A 275 -33.02 -12.91 -9.87
N VAL A 276 -32.97 -14.05 -9.19
CA VAL A 276 -32.81 -15.37 -9.80
C VAL A 276 -34.18 -15.99 -9.97
N ILE A 277 -34.49 -16.42 -11.20
CA ILE A 277 -35.77 -17.00 -11.59
C ILE A 277 -35.60 -18.34 -12.29
N ASP A 278 -36.64 -19.18 -12.30
CA ASP A 278 -36.71 -20.37 -13.14
C ASP A 278 -37.11 -20.04 -14.60
N ALA A 279 -37.40 -21.07 -15.41
CA ALA A 279 -37.78 -20.91 -16.81
C ALA A 279 -39.21 -20.35 -16.97
N GLU A 280 -40.05 -20.53 -15.97
CA GLU A 280 -41.43 -20.08 -15.86
C GLU A 280 -41.53 -18.64 -15.31
N GLY A 281 -40.43 -18.12 -14.74
CA GLY A 281 -40.28 -16.77 -14.23
C GLY A 281 -40.51 -16.63 -12.71
N ALA A 282 -40.65 -17.73 -11.97
CA ALA A 282 -40.82 -17.71 -10.52
C ALA A 282 -39.46 -17.58 -9.80
N PRO A 283 -39.40 -16.86 -8.66
CA PRO A 283 -38.14 -16.62 -7.94
C PRO A 283 -37.58 -17.89 -7.28
N LEU A 284 -36.25 -18.07 -7.37
CA LEU A 284 -35.54 -19.24 -6.85
C LEU A 284 -34.75 -18.91 -5.57
N SER A 285 -35.05 -19.64 -4.50
CA SER A 285 -34.36 -19.57 -3.20
C SER A 285 -33.13 -20.48 -3.15
N GLY A 286 -32.14 -20.12 -2.33
CA GLY A 286 -30.92 -20.91 -2.11
C GLY A 286 -29.83 -20.78 -3.18
N MET A 287 -30.04 -19.95 -4.21
CA MET A 287 -29.08 -19.71 -5.29
C MET A 287 -28.03 -18.70 -4.84
N ARG A 288 -26.76 -18.83 -5.26
CA ARG A 288 -25.73 -17.80 -5.04
C ARG A 288 -25.34 -17.15 -6.37
N ALA A 289 -25.33 -15.82 -6.40
CA ALA A 289 -24.76 -15.05 -7.50
C ALA A 289 -23.23 -15.04 -7.39
N ALA A 290 -22.54 -15.13 -8.51
CA ALA A 290 -21.11 -15.40 -8.61
C ALA A 290 -20.46 -14.52 -9.67
N LEU A 291 -19.36 -13.85 -9.31
CA LEU A 291 -18.56 -13.06 -10.26
C LEU A 291 -17.40 -13.88 -10.81
N TYR A 292 -17.09 -13.64 -12.09
CA TYR A 292 -16.01 -14.28 -12.83
C TYR A 292 -15.26 -13.26 -13.71
N GLU A 293 -13.96 -13.47 -13.88
CA GLU A 293 -13.13 -12.72 -14.84
C GLU A 293 -13.19 -13.30 -16.27
N ASN A 294 -13.48 -14.60 -16.41
CA ASN A 294 -13.53 -15.27 -17.71
C ASN A 294 -14.96 -15.41 -18.25
N ARG A 295 -15.12 -15.20 -19.57
CA ARG A 295 -16.42 -15.24 -20.28
C ARG A 295 -17.15 -16.57 -20.16
N ASN A 296 -16.40 -17.66 -20.04
CA ASN A 296 -16.96 -19.01 -19.95
C ASN A 296 -17.54 -19.29 -18.56
N MET A 297 -17.27 -18.44 -17.56
CA MET A 297 -17.68 -18.57 -16.16
C MET A 297 -17.31 -19.95 -15.56
N LEU A 298 -16.17 -20.47 -16.00
CA LEU A 298 -15.58 -21.73 -15.54
C LEU A 298 -14.55 -21.47 -14.42
N GLY A 299 -14.42 -22.42 -13.51
CA GLY A 299 -13.48 -22.37 -12.38
C GLY A 299 -14.08 -21.77 -11.10
N GLU A 300 -13.20 -21.33 -10.21
CA GLU A 300 -13.59 -20.73 -8.93
C GLU A 300 -14.07 -19.27 -9.14
N PRO A 301 -15.23 -18.88 -8.59
CA PRO A 301 -15.72 -17.51 -8.67
C PRO A 301 -14.93 -16.58 -7.75
N ILE A 302 -14.64 -15.37 -8.22
CA ILE A 302 -13.84 -14.38 -7.48
C ILE A 302 -14.62 -13.67 -6.36
N PHE A 303 -15.95 -13.81 -6.36
CA PHE A 303 -16.86 -13.33 -5.33
C PHE A 303 -18.17 -14.12 -5.38
N LEU A 304 -18.79 -14.32 -4.22
CA LEU A 304 -20.10 -14.96 -4.08
C LEU A 304 -21.03 -14.09 -3.22
N SER A 305 -22.30 -13.99 -3.62
CA SER A 305 -23.36 -13.46 -2.75
C SER A 305 -23.71 -14.44 -1.63
N GLU A 306 -24.48 -13.97 -0.65
CA GLU A 306 -25.30 -14.87 0.15
C GLU A 306 -26.37 -15.59 -0.69
N PRO A 307 -26.92 -16.72 -0.20
CA PRO A 307 -28.00 -17.42 -0.90
C PRO A 307 -29.23 -16.52 -1.02
N THR A 308 -29.92 -16.60 -2.15
CA THR A 308 -31.19 -15.93 -2.38
C THR A 308 -32.26 -16.37 -1.38
N GLY A 309 -33.12 -15.44 -0.99
CA GLY A 309 -34.33 -15.75 -0.22
C GLY A 309 -35.46 -16.31 -1.09
N SER A 310 -36.64 -16.47 -0.49
CA SER A 310 -37.87 -16.85 -1.21
C SER A 310 -38.34 -15.84 -2.26
N ASP A 311 -37.79 -14.63 -2.24
CA ASP A 311 -38.01 -13.60 -3.26
C ASP A 311 -37.02 -13.68 -4.43
N GLY A 312 -36.08 -14.63 -4.41
CA GLY A 312 -35.07 -14.81 -5.44
C GLY A 312 -34.02 -13.70 -5.49
N THR A 313 -34.07 -12.73 -4.59
CA THR A 313 -33.21 -11.54 -4.65
C THR A 313 -31.77 -11.88 -4.24
N PHE A 314 -30.81 -11.33 -4.99
CA PHE A 314 -29.40 -11.36 -4.61
C PHE A 314 -28.82 -9.94 -4.50
N THR A 315 -27.79 -9.82 -3.68
CA THR A 315 -26.94 -8.63 -3.62
C THR A 315 -25.48 -9.05 -3.55
N ILE A 316 -24.68 -8.55 -4.48
CA ILE A 316 -23.22 -8.53 -4.37
C ILE A 316 -22.82 -7.11 -3.96
N SER A 317 -22.07 -7.00 -2.86
CA SER A 317 -21.49 -5.74 -2.39
C SER A 317 -19.99 -5.96 -2.31
N THR A 318 -19.26 -5.59 -3.37
CA THR A 318 -17.86 -5.98 -3.56
C THR A 318 -16.94 -4.77 -3.77
N SER A 319 -15.71 -4.82 -3.23
CA SER A 319 -14.68 -3.82 -3.52
C SER A 319 -13.96 -4.06 -4.85
N LEU A 320 -14.40 -5.06 -5.63
CA LEU A 320 -13.97 -5.29 -7.00
C LEU A 320 -14.46 -4.16 -7.91
N THR A 321 -13.63 -3.76 -8.87
CA THR A 321 -13.90 -2.66 -9.80
C THR A 321 -13.36 -2.99 -11.18
N GLY A 322 -14.08 -2.67 -12.26
CA GLY A 322 -13.76 -3.08 -13.63
C GLY A 322 -14.78 -4.06 -14.20
N LYS A 323 -14.48 -4.68 -15.36
CA LYS A 323 -15.42 -5.54 -16.08
C LYS A 323 -15.41 -6.98 -15.57
N PHE A 324 -16.59 -7.54 -15.29
CA PHE A 324 -16.77 -8.91 -14.81
C PHE A 324 -18.01 -9.58 -15.41
N TYR A 325 -17.98 -10.91 -15.50
CA TYR A 325 -19.14 -11.74 -15.86
C TYR A 325 -19.88 -12.17 -14.59
N LEU A 326 -21.19 -12.39 -14.71
CA LEU A 326 -22.09 -12.71 -13.60
C LEU A 326 -22.90 -13.97 -13.92
N GLY A 327 -22.78 -14.97 -13.05
CA GLY A 327 -23.58 -16.19 -13.09
C GLY A 327 -24.30 -16.44 -11.76
N VAL A 328 -25.14 -17.48 -11.74
CA VAL A 328 -25.80 -18.00 -10.53
C VAL A 328 -25.64 -19.50 -10.47
N ARG A 329 -25.44 -20.03 -9.26
CA ARG A 329 -25.29 -21.46 -9.01
C ARG A 329 -26.02 -21.89 -7.75
N GLN A 330 -26.52 -23.11 -7.76
CA GLN A 330 -27.09 -23.76 -6.58
C GLN A 330 -26.01 -24.36 -5.68
N LEU A 331 -24.94 -24.94 -6.26
CA LEU A 331 -23.87 -25.61 -5.51
C LEU A 331 -22.52 -24.92 -5.75
N ILE A 332 -21.69 -24.84 -4.72
CA ILE A 332 -20.39 -24.17 -4.72
C ILE A 332 -19.31 -25.15 -4.26
N GLY A 333 -18.10 -25.03 -4.82
CA GLY A 333 -16.92 -25.81 -4.41
C GLY A 333 -16.55 -26.97 -5.33
N ALA A 334 -17.33 -27.22 -6.38
CA ALA A 334 -17.05 -28.20 -7.43
C ALA A 334 -17.52 -27.67 -8.81
N PRO A 335 -17.06 -28.24 -9.95
CA PRO A 335 -17.69 -28.01 -11.25
C PRO A 335 -19.21 -28.29 -11.21
N PRO A 336 -20.01 -27.68 -12.09
CA PRO A 336 -21.44 -27.95 -12.15
C PRO A 336 -21.75 -29.44 -12.30
N SER A 337 -22.61 -29.97 -11.42
CA SER A 337 -23.08 -31.35 -11.51
C SER A 337 -24.26 -31.45 -12.48
N SER A 338 -24.46 -32.60 -13.11
CA SER A 338 -25.72 -32.88 -13.82
C SER A 338 -26.88 -32.81 -12.82
N GLY A 339 -27.96 -32.11 -13.17
CA GLY A 339 -29.08 -31.83 -12.27
C GLY A 339 -28.96 -30.57 -11.39
N GLU A 340 -27.85 -29.84 -11.42
CA GLU A 340 -27.68 -28.57 -10.68
C GLU A 340 -28.42 -27.41 -11.37
N LEU A 341 -28.99 -26.46 -10.61
CA LEU A 341 -29.47 -25.20 -11.20
C LEU A 341 -28.31 -24.22 -11.43
N VAL A 342 -28.11 -23.80 -12.68
CA VAL A 342 -27.09 -22.83 -13.11
C VAL A 342 -27.72 -21.81 -14.07
N GLY A 343 -27.32 -20.55 -13.97
CA GLY A 343 -27.75 -19.49 -14.89
C GLY A 343 -26.65 -18.47 -15.15
N PHE A 344 -26.78 -17.73 -16.26
CA PHE A 344 -25.80 -16.75 -16.70
C PHE A 344 -26.52 -15.44 -17.05
N ALA A 345 -25.96 -14.30 -16.64
CA ALA A 345 -26.56 -13.01 -16.89
C ALA A 345 -26.19 -12.48 -18.29
N GLU A 346 -27.19 -12.00 -19.04
CA GLU A 346 -26.98 -11.24 -20.26
C GLU A 346 -26.60 -9.79 -19.91
N GLY A 347 -25.34 -9.60 -19.49
CA GLY A 347 -24.78 -8.28 -19.23
C GLY A 347 -24.54 -7.44 -20.49
N PRO A 348 -24.28 -6.13 -20.34
CA PRO A 348 -23.84 -5.27 -21.44
C PRO A 348 -22.50 -5.77 -22.02
N ASP A 349 -22.03 -5.22 -23.13
CA ASP A 349 -20.71 -5.52 -23.72
C ASP A 349 -20.36 -7.04 -23.77
N GLU A 350 -21.17 -7.83 -24.48
CA GLU A 350 -21.00 -9.30 -24.65
C GLU A 350 -21.13 -10.13 -23.35
N GLY A 351 -21.78 -9.59 -22.31
CA GLY A 351 -22.04 -10.26 -21.02
C GLY A 351 -21.24 -9.71 -19.83
N ARG A 352 -20.55 -8.58 -19.98
CA ARG A 352 -19.68 -7.95 -18.98
C ARG A 352 -20.34 -6.75 -18.28
N PHE A 353 -20.40 -6.79 -16.96
CA PHE A 353 -20.80 -5.66 -16.12
C PHE A 353 -19.56 -4.86 -15.70
N ASP A 354 -19.54 -3.55 -15.98
CA ASP A 354 -18.50 -2.64 -15.49
C ASP A 354 -18.85 -2.15 -14.07
N LEU A 355 -18.10 -2.65 -13.09
CA LEU A 355 -18.24 -2.31 -11.68
C LEU A 355 -17.39 -1.09 -11.36
N THR A 356 -18.03 0.06 -11.18
CA THR A 356 -17.34 1.28 -10.74
C THR A 356 -17.40 1.43 -9.21
N PRO A 357 -16.41 2.06 -8.55
CA PRO A 357 -16.42 2.26 -7.10
C PRO A 357 -17.72 2.89 -6.60
N GLY A 358 -18.58 2.05 -6.00
CA GLY A 358 -19.93 2.40 -5.53
C GLY A 358 -20.78 3.11 -6.58
N GLY A 359 -20.72 2.59 -7.81
CA GLY A 359 -21.89 2.48 -8.66
C GLY A 359 -22.78 1.33 -8.18
N THR A 360 -24.03 1.35 -8.63
CA THR A 360 -25.00 0.27 -8.41
C THR A 360 -25.53 -0.19 -9.76
N THR A 361 -25.42 -1.48 -10.01
CA THR A 361 -25.94 -2.16 -11.20
C THR A 361 -27.12 -3.01 -10.78
N GLY A 362 -28.33 -2.49 -10.97
CA GLY A 362 -29.58 -3.14 -10.56
C GLY A 362 -30.42 -3.63 -11.74
N GLY A 363 -31.52 -4.32 -11.45
CA GLY A 363 -32.50 -4.75 -12.45
C GLY A 363 -32.07 -5.96 -13.28
N ILE A 364 -31.09 -6.74 -12.80
CA ILE A 364 -30.61 -7.93 -13.50
C ILE A 364 -31.52 -9.12 -13.15
N ASN A 365 -32.11 -9.74 -14.17
CA ASN A 365 -32.82 -11.01 -14.02
C ASN A 365 -31.96 -12.14 -14.59
N ILE A 366 -31.81 -13.23 -13.85
CA ILE A 366 -31.00 -14.39 -14.27
C ILE A 366 -31.87 -15.64 -14.21
N THR A 367 -32.19 -16.21 -15.37
CA THR A 367 -32.87 -17.50 -15.47
C THR A 367 -31.88 -18.63 -15.18
N ALA A 368 -32.10 -19.36 -14.09
CA ALA A 368 -31.39 -20.60 -13.82
C ALA A 368 -32.10 -21.78 -14.48
N ARG A 369 -31.32 -22.71 -15.02
CA ARG A 369 -31.77 -23.93 -15.67
C ARG A 369 -31.00 -25.13 -15.14
N VAL A 370 -31.61 -26.31 -15.23
CA VAL A 370 -30.98 -27.56 -14.83
C VAL A 370 -29.86 -27.90 -15.81
N THR A 371 -28.64 -28.16 -15.33
CA THR A 371 -27.55 -28.69 -16.16
C THR A 371 -27.88 -30.12 -16.63
N PRO A 372 -27.65 -30.43 -17.92
CA PRO A 372 -28.02 -31.72 -18.52
C PRO A 372 -27.20 -32.91 -18.00
#